data_AF-A0A0Q7ERD6-F1
#
_entry.id   AF-A0A0Q7ERD6-F1
#
_cell.length_a   1.000
_cell.length_b   1.000
_cell.length_c   1.000
_cell.angle_alpha   90.00
_cell.angle_beta   90.00
_cell.angle_gamma   90.00
#
_symmetry.space_group_name_H-M   'P 1'
#
loop_
_entity.id
_entity.type
_entity.pdbx_description
1 polymer ?
#
loop_
_entity_poly.entity_id
_entity_poly.type
_entity_poly.pdbx_seq_one_letter_code
_entity_poly.pdbx_strand_id
1 'polypeptide(L)'
;MKTTGWQIAQTVVLGLLAACLSLFGQVCLERARPIFPALDQNFAAWQSAYTLVLIVIGLVWLAAMLQRISFFQDCLERLRSQRRLDEQYAVRKQQAEEARQAKAAEKAAREAEAEAARAARLNKGARSTKFDY
;
A
#
# COMPACT_ATOMS: atom_id res chain seq x y z
N MET A 1 6.34 1.27 4.09
CA MET A 1 5.37 2.31 3.70
C MET A 1 5.09 3.37 4.78
N LYS A 2 5.59 3.28 6.03
CA LYS A 2 5.27 4.24 7.11
C LYS A 2 5.95 5.61 6.98
N THR A 3 7.10 5.70 6.31
CA THR A 3 7.90 6.94 6.17
C THR A 3 7.26 7.97 5.24
N THR A 4 6.50 7.55 4.23
CA THR A 4 5.91 8.45 3.22
C THR A 4 4.78 9.30 3.80
N GLY A 5 3.91 8.72 4.65
CA GLY A 5 2.80 9.43 5.29
C GLY A 5 3.25 10.52 6.27
N TRP A 6 4.33 10.27 7.02
CA TRP A 6 4.88 11.23 7.97
C TRP A 6 5.49 12.45 7.28
N GLN A 7 6.27 12.21 6.22
CA GLN A 7 6.78 13.29 5.37
C GLN A 7 5.62 14.10 4.76
N ILE A 8 4.51 13.44 4.44
CA ILE A 8 3.28 14.08 3.95
C ILE A 8 2.72 15.08 4.93
N ALA A 9 2.44 14.63 6.15
CA ALA A 9 1.98 15.50 7.21
C ALA A 9 2.95 16.67 7.45
N GLN A 10 4.27 16.43 7.43
CA GLN A 10 5.28 17.44 7.72
C GLN A 10 5.26 18.63 6.76
N THR A 11 5.23 18.36 5.45
CA THR A 11 5.12 19.41 4.41
C THR A 11 3.76 20.13 4.38
N VAL A 12 2.67 19.45 4.75
CA VAL A 12 1.35 20.10 4.88
C VAL A 12 1.39 21.04 6.08
N VAL A 13 1.93 20.58 7.21
CA VAL A 13 2.13 21.38 8.42
C VAL A 13 3.08 22.55 8.16
N LEU A 14 4.18 22.35 7.43
CA LEU A 14 5.10 23.42 7.03
C LEU A 14 4.44 24.45 6.11
N GLY A 15 3.62 24.01 5.16
CA GLY A 15 2.83 24.92 4.32
C GLY A 15 1.83 25.74 5.13
N LEU A 16 1.19 25.10 6.12
CA LEU A 16 0.22 25.76 7.01
C LEU A 16 0.92 26.74 7.96
N LEU A 17 2.09 26.38 8.49
CA LEU A 17 2.96 27.28 9.27
C LEU A 17 3.44 28.47 8.42
N ALA A 18 3.83 28.24 7.17
CA ALA A 18 4.24 29.30 6.25
C ALA A 18 3.07 30.25 5.94
N ALA A 19 1.86 29.72 5.76
CA ALA A 19 0.64 30.53 5.58
C ALA A 19 0.27 31.33 6.84
N CYS A 20 0.46 30.76 8.04
CA CYS A 20 0.28 31.49 9.29
C CYS A 20 1.35 32.58 9.48
N LEU A 21 2.63 32.29 9.19
CA LEU A 21 3.71 33.28 9.23
C LEU A 21 3.48 34.41 8.23
N SER A 22 2.97 34.07 7.05
CA SER A 22 2.57 34.98 5.99
C SER A 22 1.57 36.03 6.49
N LEU A 23 0.48 35.58 7.12
CA LEU A 23 -0.56 36.44 7.67
C LEU A 23 -0.03 37.26 8.85
N PHE A 24 0.77 36.62 9.72
CA PHE A 24 1.38 37.29 10.86
C PHE A 24 2.35 38.40 10.43
N GLY A 25 3.12 38.18 9.36
CA GLY A 25 4.01 39.19 8.79
C GLY A 25 3.28 40.36 8.15
N GLN A 26 2.12 40.15 7.52
CA GLN A 26 1.26 41.26 7.06
C GLN A 26 0.72 42.09 8.23
N VAL A 27 0.21 41.43 9.28
CA VAL A 27 -0.31 42.10 10.48
C VAL A 27 0.80 42.86 11.21
N CYS A 28 2.02 42.31 11.30
CA CYS A 28 3.17 42.99 11.87
C CYS A 28 3.63 44.19 11.02
N LEU A 29 3.57 44.11 9.69
CA LEU A 29 3.87 45.23 8.79
C LEU A 29 2.87 46.37 8.95
N GLU A 30 1.57 46.06 9.07
CA GLU A 30 0.53 47.05 9.33
C GLU A 30 0.68 47.72 10.70
N ARG A 31 1.05 46.96 11.73
CA ARG A 31 1.27 47.49 13.10
C ARG A 31 2.61 48.21 13.29
N ALA A 32 3.63 47.91 12.48
CA ALA A 32 4.94 48.57 12.53
C ALA A 32 4.96 49.92 11.80
N ARG A 33 3.96 50.17 10.95
CA ARG A 33 3.75 51.42 10.18
C ARG A 33 3.87 52.72 11.01
N PRO A 34 3.30 52.84 12.22
CA PRO A 34 3.45 54.05 13.04
C PRO A 34 4.80 54.19 13.77
N ILE A 35 5.66 53.17 13.79
CA ILE A 35 6.88 53.14 14.62
C ILE A 35 8.15 53.38 13.77
N PHE A 36 8.13 53.06 12.48
CA PHE A 36 9.31 53.19 11.60
C PHE A 36 9.04 54.09 10.37
N PRO A 37 9.36 55.40 10.45
CA PRO A 37 9.15 56.34 9.34
C PRO A 37 9.98 56.03 8.08
N ALA A 38 11.07 55.25 8.19
CA ALA A 38 11.87 54.81 7.04
C ALA A 38 11.19 53.74 6.16
N LEU A 39 10.22 52.99 6.71
CA LEU A 39 9.44 52.00 5.96
C LEU A 39 8.28 52.64 5.19
N ASP A 40 7.77 53.78 5.64
CA ASP A 40 6.59 54.43 5.07
C ASP A 40 6.87 54.99 3.66
N GLN A 41 8.12 55.41 3.40
CA GLN A 41 8.53 55.99 2.11
C GLN A 41 8.59 54.94 0.97
N ASN A 42 8.83 53.66 1.31
CA ASN A 42 8.95 52.55 0.34
C ASN A 42 7.99 51.40 0.66
N PHE A 43 6.89 51.68 1.36
CA PHE A 43 5.97 50.67 1.86
C PHE A 43 5.40 49.80 0.73
N ALA A 44 5.09 50.41 -0.42
CA ALA A 44 4.60 49.70 -1.60
C ALA A 44 5.65 48.73 -2.19
N ALA A 45 6.93 49.08 -2.14
CA ALA A 45 8.02 48.19 -2.59
C ALA A 45 8.22 47.02 -1.62
N TRP A 46 8.12 47.26 -0.31
CA TRP A 46 8.18 46.21 0.71
C TRP A 46 6.98 45.27 0.64
N GLN A 47 5.78 45.82 0.46
CA GLN A 47 4.56 45.02 0.33
C GLN A 47 4.59 44.18 -0.96
N SER A 48 5.01 44.75 -2.09
CA SER A 48 5.14 43.99 -3.33
C SER A 48 6.21 42.90 -3.24
N ALA A 49 7.39 43.20 -2.67
CA ALA A 49 8.43 42.20 -2.43
C ALA A 49 7.94 41.06 -1.53
N TYR A 50 7.24 41.39 -0.44
CA TYR A 50 6.66 40.40 0.47
C TYR A 50 5.62 39.53 -0.24
N THR A 51 4.74 40.14 -1.04
CA THR A 51 3.72 39.42 -1.81
C THR A 51 4.37 38.50 -2.85
N LEU A 52 5.45 38.95 -3.49
CA LEU A 52 6.19 38.15 -4.46
C LEU A 52 6.84 36.93 -3.80
N VAL A 53 7.45 37.10 -2.63
CA VAL A 53 7.99 35.98 -1.84
C VAL A 53 6.88 34.99 -1.45
N LEU A 54 5.70 35.48 -1.05
CA LEU A 54 4.56 34.62 -0.76
C LEU A 54 4.08 33.82 -1.98
N ILE A 55 4.04 34.46 -3.15
CA ILE A 55 3.69 33.77 -4.40
C ILE A 55 4.73 32.68 -4.71
N VAL A 56 6.02 32.97 -4.57
CA VAL A 56 7.09 31.97 -4.79
C VAL A 56 6.96 30.80 -3.82
N ILE A 57 6.75 31.07 -2.53
CA ILE A 57 6.54 30.01 -1.53
C ILE A 57 5.29 29.18 -1.87
N GLY A 58 4.21 29.84 -2.29
CA GLY A 58 2.99 29.19 -2.75
C GLY A 58 3.20 28.30 -3.97
N LEU A 59 4.00 28.75 -4.95
CA LEU A 59 4.36 27.98 -6.15
C LEU A 59 5.22 26.76 -5.81
N VAL A 60 6.22 26.92 -4.93
CA VAL A 60 7.04 25.80 -4.45
C VAL A 60 6.19 24.79 -3.70
N TRP A 61 5.23 25.26 -2.89
CA TRP A 61 4.29 24.39 -2.19
C TRP A 61 3.36 23.65 -3.16
N LEU A 62 2.82 24.33 -4.18
CA LEU A 62 2.01 23.73 -5.24
C LEU A 62 2.78 22.66 -6.00
N ALA A 63 4.03 22.94 -6.38
CA ALA A 63 4.90 21.97 -7.04
C ALA A 63 5.17 20.74 -6.16
N ALA A 64 5.46 20.95 -4.88
CA ALA A 64 5.63 19.87 -3.90
C ALA A 64 4.36 19.04 -3.73
N MET A 65 3.18 19.66 -3.84
CA MET A 65 1.90 18.96 -3.75
C MET A 65 1.59 18.17 -5.03
N LEU A 66 1.91 18.71 -6.20
CA LEU A 66 1.78 18.02 -7.48
C LEU A 66 2.66 16.76 -7.54
N GLN A 67 3.93 16.87 -7.12
CA GLN A 67 4.87 15.73 -7.06
C GLN A 67 4.37 14.57 -6.18
N ARG A 68 3.45 14.86 -5.25
CA ARG A 68 2.84 13.83 -4.42
C ARG A 68 1.56 13.26 -4.94
N ILE A 69 0.79 14.04 -5.69
CA ILE A 69 -0.39 13.52 -6.35
C ILE A 69 0.04 12.46 -7.38
N SER A 70 1.11 12.70 -8.14
CA SER A 70 1.68 11.70 -9.04
C SER A 70 2.13 10.45 -8.28
N PHE A 71 2.78 10.62 -7.12
CA PHE A 71 3.20 9.49 -6.28
C PHE A 71 2.01 8.68 -5.72
N PHE A 72 0.90 9.34 -5.40
CA PHE A 72 -0.34 8.68 -4.97
C PHE A 72 -0.97 7.87 -6.09
N GLN A 73 -0.95 8.40 -7.32
CA GLN A 73 -1.43 7.70 -8.51
C GLN A 73 -0.57 6.45 -8.76
N ASP A 74 0.76 6.57 -8.73
CA ASP A 74 1.68 5.43 -8.86
C ASP A 74 1.46 4.37 -7.78
N CYS A 75 1.19 4.80 -6.54
CA CYS A 75 0.92 3.89 -5.43
C CYS A 75 -0.42 3.14 -5.61
N LEU A 76 -1.47 3.85 -6.05
CA LEU A 76 -2.76 3.25 -6.39
C LEU A 76 -2.64 2.25 -7.54
N GLU A 77 -1.84 2.58 -8.56
CA GLU A 77 -1.61 1.73 -9.71
C GLU A 77 -0.84 0.47 -9.33
N ARG A 78 0.19 0.60 -8.48
CA ARG A 78 0.89 -0.53 -7.88
C ARG A 78 -0.04 -1.42 -7.03
N LEU A 79 -0.91 -0.85 -6.21
CA LEU A 79 -1.87 -1.61 -5.41
C LEU A 79 -2.86 -2.39 -6.28
N ARG A 80 -3.37 -1.79 -7.36
CA ARG A 80 -4.22 -2.49 -8.33
C ARG A 80 -3.45 -3.62 -9.04
N SER A 81 -2.19 -3.39 -9.39
CA SER A 81 -1.36 -4.43 -10.02
C SER A 81 -1.09 -5.60 -9.08
N GLN A 82 -0.83 -5.35 -7.80
CA GLN A 82 -0.61 -6.40 -6.80
C GLN A 82 -1.88 -7.20 -6.53
N ARG A 83 -3.05 -6.56 -6.46
CA ARG A 83 -4.33 -7.30 -6.36
C ARG A 83 -4.53 -8.29 -7.51
N ARG A 84 -4.22 -7.87 -8.75
CA ARG A 84 -4.33 -8.77 -9.92
C ARG A 84 -3.39 -9.96 -9.83
N LEU A 85 -2.17 -9.76 -9.32
CA LEU A 85 -1.21 -10.84 -9.12
C LEU A 85 -1.66 -11.78 -8.00
N ASP A 86 -2.12 -11.24 -6.87
CA ASP A 86 -2.62 -12.04 -5.75
C ASP A 86 -3.81 -12.92 -6.15
N GLU A 87 -4.73 -12.42 -6.97
CA GLU A 87 -5.83 -13.22 -7.52
C GLU A 87 -5.31 -14.40 -8.35
N GLN A 88 -4.30 -14.18 -9.20
CA GLN A 88 -3.70 -15.25 -10.00
C GLN A 88 -2.94 -16.27 -9.13
N TYR A 89 -2.23 -15.82 -8.11
CA TYR A 89 -1.56 -16.70 -7.15
C TYR A 89 -2.56 -17.50 -6.30
N ALA A 90 -3.70 -16.90 -5.94
CA ALA A 90 -4.77 -17.58 -5.22
C ALA A 90 -5.36 -18.73 -6.04
N VAL A 91 -5.67 -18.48 -7.32
CA VAL A 91 -6.16 -19.53 -8.24
C VAL A 91 -5.13 -20.64 -8.42
N ARG A 92 -3.84 -20.31 -8.60
CA ARG A 92 -2.78 -21.32 -8.71
C ARG A 92 -2.58 -22.12 -7.44
N LYS A 93 -2.73 -21.50 -6.26
CA LYS A 93 -2.70 -22.21 -4.98
C LYS A 93 -3.86 -23.19 -4.84
N GLN A 94 -5.07 -22.76 -5.19
CA GLN A 94 -6.26 -23.63 -5.17
C GLN A 94 -6.07 -24.84 -6.08
N GLN A 95 -5.61 -24.63 -7.32
CA GLN A 95 -5.32 -25.74 -8.24
C GLN A 95 -4.21 -26.68 -7.73
N ALA A 96 -3.18 -26.14 -7.08
CA ALA A 96 -2.12 -26.95 -6.50
C ALA A 96 -2.61 -27.77 -5.29
N GLU A 97 -3.52 -27.23 -4.49
CA GLU A 97 -4.16 -27.93 -3.37
C GLU A 97 -5.11 -29.04 -3.87
N GLU A 98 -5.94 -28.75 -4.88
CA GLU A 98 -6.79 -29.75 -5.52
C GLU A 98 -5.98 -30.90 -6.14
N ALA A 99 -4.87 -30.58 -6.82
CA ALA A 99 -3.98 -31.61 -7.37
C ALA A 99 -3.31 -32.46 -6.28
N ARG A 100 -3.00 -31.88 -5.11
CA ARG A 100 -2.48 -32.63 -3.96
C ARG A 100 -3.54 -33.53 -3.36
N GLN A 101 -4.77 -33.04 -3.22
CA GLN A 101 -5.89 -33.83 -2.72
C GLN A 101 -6.25 -34.98 -3.67
N ALA A 102 -6.25 -34.74 -4.99
CA ALA A 102 -6.46 -35.77 -6.00
C ALA A 102 -5.41 -36.88 -5.93
N LYS A 103 -4.13 -36.51 -5.80
CA LYS A 103 -3.03 -37.49 -5.62
C LYS A 103 -3.14 -38.27 -4.31
N ALA A 104 -3.61 -37.64 -3.23
CA ALA A 104 -3.81 -38.32 -1.95
C ALA A 104 -5.00 -39.30 -2.03
N ALA A 105 -6.09 -38.91 -2.68
CA ALA A 105 -7.25 -39.76 -2.90
C ALA A 105 -6.92 -40.97 -3.80
N GLU A 106 -6.12 -40.78 -4.85
CA GLU A 106 -5.69 -41.88 -5.72
C GLU A 106 -4.79 -42.89 -4.98
N LYS A 107 -3.90 -42.41 -4.10
CA LYS A 107 -3.10 -43.30 -3.25
C LYS A 107 -3.97 -44.10 -2.27
N ALA A 108 -4.93 -43.44 -1.61
CA ALA A 108 -5.86 -44.10 -0.71
C ALA A 108 -6.71 -45.16 -1.42
N ALA A 109 -7.17 -44.89 -2.65
CA ALA A 109 -7.90 -45.86 -3.46
C ALA A 109 -7.05 -47.08 -3.83
N ARG A 110 -5.80 -46.87 -4.26
CA ARG A 110 -4.87 -47.97 -4.57
C ARG A 110 -4.52 -48.82 -3.34
N GLU A 111 -4.36 -48.18 -2.18
CA GLU A 111 -4.13 -48.89 -0.90
C GLU A 111 -5.36 -49.71 -0.49
N ALA A 112 -6.57 -49.16 -0.61
CA ALA A 112 -7.81 -49.88 -0.34
C ALA A 112 -8.02 -51.08 -1.28
N GLU A 113 -7.70 -50.94 -2.57
CA GLU A 113 -7.75 -52.06 -3.53
C GLU A 113 -6.71 -53.14 -3.20
N ALA A 114 -5.50 -52.74 -2.80
CA ALA A 114 -4.44 -53.68 -2.40
C ALA A 114 -4.81 -54.42 -1.10
N GLU A 115 -5.44 -53.75 -0.14
CA GLU A 115 -5.96 -54.37 1.09
C GLU A 115 -7.13 -55.31 0.80
N ALA A 116 -8.08 -54.91 -0.04
CA ALA A 116 -9.19 -55.78 -0.46
C ALA A 116 -8.69 -57.02 -1.21
N ALA A 117 -7.68 -56.88 -2.07
CA ALA A 117 -7.05 -57.99 -2.76
C ALA A 117 -6.30 -58.94 -1.79
N ARG A 118 -5.65 -58.40 -0.75
CA ARG A 118 -5.02 -59.20 0.32
C ARG A 118 -6.06 -59.95 1.16
N ALA A 119 -7.15 -59.29 1.54
CA ALA A 119 -8.25 -59.89 2.28
C ALA A 119 -8.93 -61.02 1.48
N ALA A 120 -9.14 -60.83 0.18
CA ALA A 120 -9.70 -61.85 -0.70
C ALA A 120 -8.79 -63.09 -0.83
N ARG A 121 -7.46 -62.91 -0.87
CA ARG A 121 -6.49 -64.03 -0.91
C ARG A 121 -6.49 -64.84 0.39
N LEU A 122 -6.56 -64.17 1.55
CA LEU A 122 -6.65 -64.83 2.85
C LEU A 122 -7.94 -65.66 3.01
N ASN A 123 -9.07 -65.12 2.55
CA ASN A 123 -10.37 -65.82 2.60
C ASN A 123 -10.40 -67.07 1.69
N LYS A 124 -9.66 -67.06 0.58
CA LYS A 124 -9.53 -68.23 -0.32
C LYS A 124 -8.69 -69.35 0.30
N GLY A 125 -7.67 -69.01 1.09
CA GLY A 125 -6.87 -69.97 1.86
C GLY A 125 -7.61 -70.61 3.03
N ALA A 126 -8.53 -69.87 3.67
CA ALA A 126 -9.33 -70.37 4.79
C ALA A 126 -10.40 -71.41 4.38
N ARG A 127 -10.76 -71.50 3.09
CA ARG A 127 -11.79 -72.43 2.58
C ARG A 127 -11.23 -73.78 2.13
N SER A 128 -9.92 -74.01 2.24
CA SER A 128 -9.21 -75.21 1.76
C SER A 128 -8.56 -76.01 2.90
N THR A 129 -9.35 -76.50 3.84
CA THR A 129 -8.92 -77.47 4.87
C THR A 129 -9.93 -78.62 5.00
N LYS A 130 -10.41 -79.12 3.86
CA LYS A 130 -11.14 -80.38 3.77
C LYS A 130 -10.53 -81.17 2.62
N PHE A 131 -10.00 -82.35 2.93
CA PHE A 131 -9.14 -83.23 2.13
C PHE A 131 -7.64 -82.98 2.28
N ASP A 132 -7.03 -83.71 3.21
CA ASP A 132 -6.04 -84.74 2.85
C ASP A 132 -6.09 -85.88 3.87
N TYR A 133 -5.89 -87.10 3.36
CA TYR A 133 -6.11 -88.42 3.99
C TYR A 133 -5.19 -88.73 5.18
#